data_AF-A0A2X2XP27-F1
#
_entry.id   AF-A0A2X2XP27-F1
#
_cell.length_a   1.000
_cell.length_b   1.000
_cell.length_c   1.000
_cell.angle_alpha   90.00
_cell.angle_beta   90.00
_cell.angle_gamma   90.00
#
_symmetry.space_group_name_H-M   'P 1'
#
loop_
_entity.id
_entity.type
_entity.pdbx_description
1 polymer ?
#
loop_
_entity_poly.entity_id
_entity_poly.type
_entity_poly.pdbx_seq_one_letter_code
_entity_poly.pdbx_strand_id
1 'polypeptide(L)'
;MNLIKNTCFSTIDSQTKSGKFVLILKSIILEKIAVIGGLGTLSGGDLFFKLLKNQRVLKNQLQYHFVFEQQPYSQINLPLYHEEDIKSRKYYTYNVCKKFEAQSLTKVLLPCFASHSFLEELQKEISIPIVNIFKALAEYINSRFKTPVKIGVLTSDYVKESNMLSQYIPDHELIFPSHQQRLMEAIYGDQGIKNGYFDGLSLEYIYQACTELNSNGCDIILPGITELSLIVEQLWKRGISILDVNQIYADYALEHDSNITAKPFKLGILGGVGPSATVDFMNKIIKNTPAQKDQDHIKMVVEQNPQIPDRTAHLIYHETDPSIALFSTCRRLEAEGVDAIAIPCNTAHAFVQDIQEHLSIPIINMLTTTAEYIRESFGQSVKVGLLATSGTIESKVYHNILEEFGFDVVIPDQEHQNNVMESIYGKFGVKAGFTDGLCKENLLKAADFVINSDAEVIILGCTELPLLFPIETEIVKNGKSIALIDPTLILAKKIVLITKNESSSR
;
A
#
# COMPACT_ATOMS: atom_id res chain seq x y z
N MET A 1 -5.56 29.94 -1.31
CA MET A 1 -6.08 30.13 0.06
C MET A 1 -4.95 29.71 0.98
N ASN A 2 -4.23 30.70 1.52
CA ASN A 2 -2.92 30.55 2.17
C ASN A 2 -3.03 29.97 3.59
N LEU A 3 -1.88 29.43 4.03
CA LEU A 3 -1.53 28.97 5.38
C LEU A 3 -1.99 27.55 5.74
N ILE A 4 -1.08 26.58 5.65
CA ILE A 4 -0.45 25.87 6.79
C ILE A 4 0.83 25.22 6.23
N LYS A 5 1.97 25.92 6.34
CA LYS A 5 3.33 25.36 6.22
C LYS A 5 4.05 25.69 7.54
N ASN A 6 4.90 24.77 7.97
CA ASN A 6 5.94 24.87 9.01
C ASN A 6 5.51 24.60 10.46
N THR A 7 5.97 23.46 10.99
CA THR A 7 6.65 23.41 12.30
C THR A 7 7.56 22.19 12.37
N CYS A 8 8.87 22.42 12.30
CA CYS A 8 9.86 21.65 13.05
C CYS A 8 11.10 22.54 13.19
N PHE A 9 11.28 23.19 14.35
CA PHE A 9 12.57 23.52 14.99
C PHE A 9 12.35 24.33 16.29
N SER A 10 12.88 23.76 17.39
CA SER A 10 13.55 24.36 18.56
C SER A 10 12.86 25.35 19.56
N THR A 11 12.76 24.85 20.81
CA THR A 11 13.12 25.43 22.14
C THR A 11 12.39 26.63 22.81
N ILE A 12 11.78 26.32 23.98
CA ILE A 12 11.83 26.97 25.34
C ILE A 12 11.55 28.49 25.45
N ASP A 13 10.43 28.96 26.05
CA ASP A 13 10.21 29.21 27.50
C ASP A 13 8.92 30.05 27.82
N SER A 14 8.41 29.85 29.03
CA SER A 14 7.64 30.77 29.91
C SER A 14 6.14 31.11 29.66
N GLN A 15 5.34 30.52 30.55
CA GLN A 15 4.14 31.03 31.26
C GLN A 15 3.42 32.30 30.73
N THR A 16 2.10 32.17 30.46
CA THR A 16 1.05 32.95 31.15
C THR A 16 -0.37 32.44 30.86
N LYS A 17 -1.18 32.44 31.92
CA LYS A 17 -2.59 32.06 32.00
C LYS A 17 -3.49 32.94 31.12
N SER A 18 -4.42 32.34 30.38
CA SER A 18 -5.86 32.69 30.44
C SER A 18 -6.67 31.75 29.56
N GLY A 19 -7.72 31.16 30.14
CA GLY A 19 -8.60 30.23 29.45
C GLY A 19 -9.40 30.91 28.33
N LYS A 20 -9.37 30.31 27.15
CA LYS A 20 -10.39 30.44 26.11
C LYS A 20 -10.66 29.05 25.54
N PHE A 21 -11.95 28.72 25.53
CA PHE A 21 -12.54 27.54 24.91
C PHE A 21 -11.86 27.18 23.59
N VAL A 22 -11.11 26.06 23.58
CA VAL A 22 -10.76 25.36 22.35
C VAL A 22 -11.95 24.44 22.06
N LEU A 23 -12.89 24.93 21.25
CA LEU A 23 -13.78 24.06 20.50
C LEU A 23 -12.89 23.24 19.57
N ILE A 24 -12.60 22.00 19.97
CA ILE A 24 -12.02 20.99 19.09
C ILE A 24 -13.10 20.70 18.04
N LEU A 25 -13.09 21.44 16.94
CA LEU A 25 -13.67 20.99 15.69
C LEU A 25 -12.85 19.76 15.28
N LYS A 26 -13.22 18.58 15.79
CA LYS A 26 -12.94 17.34 15.06
C LYS A 26 -13.56 17.58 13.69
N SER A 27 -12.73 17.72 12.66
CA SER A 27 -13.16 17.54 11.28
C SER A 27 -14.04 16.30 11.28
N ILE A 28 -15.33 16.48 11.00
CA ILE A 28 -16.26 15.36 10.86
C ILE A 28 -15.80 14.65 9.59
N ILE A 29 -15.04 13.57 9.76
CA ILE A 29 -14.60 12.73 8.66
C ILE A 29 -15.88 12.12 8.08
N LEU A 30 -16.19 12.46 6.83
CA LEU A 30 -17.30 11.88 6.09
C LEU A 30 -16.97 10.41 5.81
N GLU A 31 -17.73 9.48 6.39
CA GLU A 31 -17.63 8.06 6.09
C GLU A 31 -18.34 7.77 4.77
N LYS A 32 -17.59 7.25 3.80
CA LYS A 32 -18.14 6.87 2.49
C LYS A 32 -18.11 5.35 2.33
N ILE A 33 -19.26 4.71 2.55
CA ILE A 33 -19.37 3.25 2.67
C ILE A 33 -20.02 2.70 1.41
N ALA A 34 -19.39 1.72 0.78
CA ALA A 34 -19.94 1.05 -0.40
C ALA A 34 -20.40 -0.37 -0.10
N VAL A 35 -21.50 -0.80 -0.71
CA VAL A 35 -21.99 -2.19 -0.68
C VAL A 35 -21.91 -2.76 -2.10
N ILE A 36 -21.26 -3.92 -2.25
CA ILE A 36 -21.21 -4.67 -3.53
C ILE A 36 -22.46 -5.55 -3.62
N GLY A 37 -23.44 -5.13 -4.43
CA GLY A 37 -24.71 -5.85 -4.59
C GLY A 37 -24.67 -7.01 -5.57
N GLY A 38 -23.76 -7.01 -6.54
CA GLY A 38 -23.81 -7.98 -7.65
C GLY A 38 -23.47 -9.43 -7.31
N LEU A 39 -23.01 -9.76 -6.10
CA LEU A 39 -22.77 -11.14 -5.66
C LEU A 39 -23.93 -11.75 -4.87
N GLY A 40 -24.92 -10.93 -4.52
CA GLY A 40 -26.18 -11.31 -3.89
C GLY A 40 -27.13 -10.11 -3.92
N THR A 41 -27.90 -9.96 -5.01
CA THR A 41 -28.69 -8.74 -5.30
C THR A 41 -29.62 -8.35 -4.16
N LEU A 42 -30.46 -9.29 -3.71
CA LEU A 42 -31.45 -9.04 -2.67
C LEU A 42 -30.78 -8.86 -1.30
N SER A 43 -29.73 -9.64 -1.02
CA SER A 43 -28.95 -9.52 0.21
C SER A 43 -28.22 -8.17 0.32
N GLY A 44 -27.60 -7.71 -0.77
CA GLY A 44 -26.96 -6.41 -0.82
C GLY A 44 -27.96 -5.27 -0.64
N GLY A 45 -29.16 -5.39 -1.22
CA GLY A 45 -30.25 -4.45 -0.99
C GLY A 45 -30.70 -4.41 0.47
N ASP A 46 -30.85 -5.57 1.11
CA ASP A 46 -31.20 -5.69 2.54
C ASP A 46 -30.12 -5.09 3.45
N LEU A 47 -28.84 -5.41 3.20
CA LEU A 47 -27.72 -4.82 3.94
C LEU A 47 -27.70 -3.29 3.79
N PHE A 48 -27.88 -2.79 2.56
CA PHE A 48 -27.92 -1.36 2.29
C PHE A 48 -29.08 -0.68 3.03
N PHE A 49 -30.28 -1.28 3.01
CA PHE A 49 -31.41 -0.80 3.79
C PHE A 49 -31.13 -0.80 5.30
N LYS A 50 -30.46 -1.84 5.81
CA LYS A 50 -30.06 -1.95 7.22
C LYS A 50 -29.08 -0.86 7.66
N LEU A 51 -28.14 -0.46 6.79
CA LEU A 51 -27.28 0.71 7.02
C LEU A 51 -28.11 2.00 7.14
N LEU A 52 -29.03 2.23 6.19
CA LEU A 52 -29.83 3.46 6.15
C LEU A 52 -30.75 3.62 7.37
N LYS A 53 -31.32 2.52 7.88
CA LYS A 53 -32.20 2.55 9.05
C LYS A 53 -31.45 2.52 10.39
N ASN A 54 -30.12 2.35 10.39
CA ASN A 54 -29.35 2.25 11.62
C ASN A 54 -29.44 3.57 12.43
N GLN A 55 -29.64 3.47 13.74
CA GLN A 55 -29.86 4.62 14.61
C GLN A 55 -28.68 5.61 14.64
N ARG A 56 -27.44 5.13 14.49
CA ARG A 56 -26.24 5.99 14.40
C ARG A 56 -26.25 6.84 13.15
N VAL A 57 -26.66 6.26 12.02
CA VAL A 57 -26.81 6.93 10.73
C VAL A 57 -27.94 7.95 10.78
N LEU A 58 -29.11 7.56 11.29
CA LEU A 58 -30.27 8.47 11.40
C LEU A 58 -29.98 9.69 12.27
N LYS A 59 -29.17 9.55 13.33
CA LYS A 59 -28.75 10.66 14.20
C LYS A 59 -27.70 11.57 13.55
N ASN A 60 -26.91 11.07 12.59
CA ASN A 60 -25.74 11.75 12.05
C ASN A 60 -25.69 11.67 10.51
N GLN A 61 -26.81 11.91 9.82
CA GLN A 61 -26.92 11.66 8.38
C GLN A 61 -25.86 12.38 7.52
N LEU A 62 -25.46 13.59 7.92
CA LEU A 62 -24.43 14.37 7.21
C LEU A 62 -23.01 13.77 7.30
N GLN A 63 -22.80 12.77 8.15
CA GLN A 63 -21.51 12.10 8.31
C GLN A 63 -21.36 10.87 7.40
N TYR A 64 -22.42 10.46 6.70
CA TYR A 64 -22.44 9.23 5.93
C TYR A 64 -22.78 9.48 4.46
N HIS A 65 -22.03 8.85 3.57
CA HIS A 65 -22.31 8.77 2.15
C HIS A 65 -22.31 7.30 1.73
N PHE A 66 -23.46 6.77 1.35
CA PHE A 66 -23.57 5.36 0.98
C PHE A 66 -23.60 5.18 -0.54
N VAL A 67 -22.87 4.18 -1.03
CA VAL A 67 -22.89 3.74 -2.43
C VAL A 67 -23.37 2.31 -2.50
N PHE A 68 -24.33 2.02 -3.39
CA PHE A 68 -24.75 0.66 -3.70
C PHE A 68 -24.41 0.37 -5.16
N GLU A 69 -23.43 -0.50 -5.37
CA GLU A 69 -23.02 -0.90 -6.73
C GLU A 69 -23.66 -2.23 -7.10
N GLN A 70 -24.68 -2.17 -7.96
CA GLN A 70 -25.34 -3.33 -8.52
C GLN A 70 -24.85 -3.58 -9.94
N GLN A 71 -23.59 -3.99 -10.09
CA GLN A 71 -23.08 -4.46 -11.36
C GLN A 71 -23.41 -5.96 -11.52
N PRO A 72 -24.20 -6.38 -12.52
CA PRO A 72 -24.59 -7.79 -12.66
C PRO A 72 -23.37 -8.72 -12.78
N TYR A 73 -23.34 -9.77 -11.98
CA TYR A 73 -22.37 -10.85 -12.09
C TYR A 73 -23.02 -12.03 -12.82
N SER A 74 -22.45 -12.43 -13.95
CA SER A 74 -23.07 -13.38 -14.89
C SER A 74 -23.31 -14.78 -14.32
N GLN A 75 -22.64 -15.15 -13.22
CA GLN A 75 -22.73 -16.47 -12.57
C GLN A 75 -23.39 -16.41 -11.18
N ILE A 76 -24.14 -15.35 -10.86
CA ILE A 76 -24.71 -15.12 -9.52
C ILE A 76 -25.70 -16.21 -9.07
N ASN A 77 -26.42 -16.82 -10.01
CA ASN A 77 -27.48 -17.80 -9.74
C ASN A 77 -26.97 -19.25 -9.60
N LEU A 78 -25.70 -19.52 -9.93
CA LEU A 78 -25.15 -20.87 -9.81
C LEU A 78 -24.79 -21.16 -8.34
N PRO A 79 -25.16 -22.33 -7.80
CA PRO A 79 -24.69 -22.75 -6.48
C PRO A 79 -23.17 -22.97 -6.53
N LEU A 80 -22.51 -22.71 -5.40
CA LEU A 80 -21.06 -22.86 -5.27
C LEU A 80 -20.72 -24.32 -4.99
N TYR A 81 -20.21 -25.02 -6.00
CA TYR A 81 -19.80 -26.43 -5.87
C TYR A 81 -18.28 -26.62 -6.02
N HIS A 82 -17.58 -25.76 -6.78
CA HIS A 82 -16.18 -25.95 -7.13
C HIS A 82 -15.32 -24.68 -7.00
N GLU A 83 -14.00 -24.85 -6.87
CA GLU A 83 -13.03 -23.73 -6.85
C GLU A 83 -13.06 -22.87 -8.13
N GLU A 84 -13.45 -23.45 -9.26
CA GLU A 84 -13.54 -22.73 -10.54
C GLU A 84 -14.58 -21.60 -10.50
N ASP A 85 -15.67 -21.76 -9.73
CA ASP A 85 -16.73 -20.76 -9.54
C ASP A 85 -16.24 -19.54 -8.72
N ILE A 86 -15.13 -19.68 -7.99
CA ILE A 86 -14.57 -18.63 -7.14
C ILE A 86 -13.66 -17.70 -7.93
N LYS A 87 -12.94 -18.19 -8.96
CA LYS A 87 -11.98 -17.37 -9.73
C LYS A 87 -12.64 -16.16 -10.40
N SER A 88 -13.79 -16.35 -11.04
CA SER A 88 -14.53 -15.25 -11.68
C SER A 88 -15.09 -14.26 -10.64
N ARG A 89 -15.47 -14.72 -9.44
CA ARG A 89 -15.87 -13.86 -8.31
C ARG A 89 -14.72 -13.00 -7.81
N LYS A 90 -13.50 -13.56 -7.73
CA LYS A 90 -12.28 -12.80 -7.36
C LYS A 90 -12.10 -11.60 -8.29
N TYR A 91 -12.08 -11.84 -9.60
CA TYR A 91 -11.89 -10.78 -10.59
C TYR A 91 -13.02 -9.76 -10.62
N TYR A 92 -14.27 -10.21 -10.50
CA TYR A 92 -15.41 -9.31 -10.37
C TYR A 92 -15.26 -8.38 -9.16
N THR A 93 -14.99 -8.95 -7.98
CA THR A 93 -14.88 -8.19 -6.73
C THR A 93 -13.72 -7.21 -6.80
N TYR A 94 -12.56 -7.64 -7.31
CA TYR A 94 -11.41 -6.77 -7.56
C TYR A 94 -11.76 -5.58 -8.44
N ASN A 95 -12.38 -5.81 -9.59
CA ASN A 95 -12.72 -4.74 -10.53
C ASN A 95 -13.71 -3.73 -9.93
N VAL A 96 -14.68 -4.18 -9.14
CA VAL A 96 -15.60 -3.29 -8.43
C VAL A 96 -14.88 -2.48 -7.35
N CYS A 97 -14.03 -3.13 -6.54
CA CYS A 97 -13.22 -2.44 -5.53
C CYS A 97 -12.28 -1.39 -6.14
N LYS A 98 -11.63 -1.65 -7.28
CA LYS A 98 -10.77 -0.66 -7.96
C LYS A 98 -11.55 0.57 -8.43
N LYS A 99 -12.80 0.43 -8.87
CA LYS A 99 -13.66 1.58 -9.21
C LYS A 99 -13.96 2.43 -7.98
N PHE A 100 -14.08 1.82 -6.81
CA PHE A 100 -14.35 2.50 -5.56
C PHE A 100 -13.17 3.30 -5.02
N GLU A 101 -11.93 2.85 -5.26
CA GLU A 101 -10.73 3.63 -4.91
C GLU A 101 -10.72 5.01 -5.60
N ALA A 102 -11.16 5.08 -6.85
CA ALA A 102 -11.26 6.32 -7.60
C ALA A 102 -12.32 7.30 -7.03
N GLN A 103 -13.24 6.83 -6.18
CA GLN A 103 -14.31 7.62 -5.56
C GLN A 103 -13.96 8.08 -4.13
N SER A 104 -12.74 7.78 -3.66
CA SER A 104 -12.28 8.04 -2.29
C SER A 104 -13.22 7.47 -1.23
N LEU A 105 -13.74 6.26 -1.48
CA LEU A 105 -14.56 5.52 -0.53
C LEU A 105 -13.70 5.08 0.67
N THR A 106 -14.30 5.05 1.86
CA THR A 106 -13.57 4.77 3.11
C THR A 106 -13.60 3.29 3.50
N LYS A 107 -14.62 2.54 3.08
CA LYS A 107 -14.71 1.09 3.29
C LYS A 107 -15.72 0.42 2.34
N VAL A 108 -15.54 -0.87 2.11
CA VAL A 108 -16.41 -1.72 1.28
C VAL A 108 -17.04 -2.83 2.11
N LEU A 109 -18.32 -3.06 1.89
CA LEU A 109 -19.07 -4.19 2.42
C LEU A 109 -19.37 -5.18 1.30
N LEU A 110 -19.11 -6.44 1.59
CA LEU A 110 -19.22 -7.55 0.65
C LEU A 110 -20.20 -8.58 1.22
N PRO A 111 -21.52 -8.47 0.95
CA PRO A 111 -22.55 -9.35 1.52
C PRO A 111 -22.51 -10.76 0.88
N CYS A 112 -21.41 -11.49 1.07
CA CYS A 112 -21.20 -12.84 0.58
C CYS A 112 -20.12 -13.55 1.41
N PHE A 113 -20.51 -14.61 2.12
CA PHE A 113 -19.57 -15.42 2.92
C PHE A 113 -18.49 -16.07 2.06
N ALA A 114 -18.86 -16.62 0.90
CA ALA A 114 -17.91 -17.26 0.00
C ALA A 114 -16.85 -16.27 -0.50
N SER A 115 -17.20 -15.02 -0.76
CA SER A 115 -16.23 -14.03 -1.25
C SER A 115 -15.18 -13.62 -0.22
N HIS A 116 -15.40 -13.93 1.05
CA HIS A 116 -14.41 -13.68 2.09
C HIS A 116 -13.33 -14.77 2.15
N SER A 117 -13.49 -15.92 1.47
CA SER A 117 -12.44 -16.95 1.40
C SER A 117 -11.16 -16.47 0.72
N PHE A 118 -11.25 -15.38 -0.03
CA PHE A 118 -10.14 -14.73 -0.72
C PHE A 118 -9.97 -13.26 -0.31
N LEU A 119 -10.52 -12.87 0.85
CA LEU A 119 -10.47 -11.48 1.31
C LEU A 119 -9.02 -11.00 1.48
N GLU A 120 -8.15 -11.84 2.04
CA GLU A 120 -6.74 -11.50 2.25
C GLU A 120 -5.99 -11.31 0.93
N GLU A 121 -6.28 -12.14 -0.08
CA GLU A 121 -5.71 -11.98 -1.42
C GLU A 121 -6.13 -10.65 -2.04
N LEU A 122 -7.42 -10.33 -1.94
CA LEU A 122 -8.00 -9.11 -2.47
C LEU A 122 -7.44 -7.87 -1.76
N GLN A 123 -7.41 -7.88 -0.43
CA GLN A 123 -6.95 -6.76 0.39
C GLN A 123 -5.47 -6.42 0.16
N LYS A 124 -4.63 -7.36 -0.27
CA LYS A 124 -3.23 -7.10 -0.66
C LYS A 124 -3.10 -6.28 -1.95
N GLU A 125 -4.14 -6.26 -2.78
CA GLU A 125 -4.13 -5.61 -4.10
C GLU A 125 -5.00 -4.35 -4.17
N ILE A 126 -5.73 -4.02 -3.10
CA ILE A 126 -6.57 -2.82 -2.99
C ILE A 126 -6.23 -2.02 -1.73
N SER A 127 -6.31 -0.70 -1.82
CA SER A 127 -6.07 0.24 -0.71
C SER A 127 -7.31 0.48 0.14
N ILE A 128 -8.51 0.32 -0.45
CA ILE A 128 -9.76 0.47 0.29
C ILE A 128 -10.00 -0.77 1.20
N PRO A 129 -10.27 -0.58 2.50
CA PRO A 129 -10.51 -1.71 3.39
C PRO A 129 -11.86 -2.37 3.10
N ILE A 130 -11.87 -3.70 3.06
CA ILE A 130 -13.11 -4.49 3.01
C ILE A 130 -13.41 -4.99 4.41
N VAL A 131 -14.61 -4.68 4.90
CA VAL A 131 -15.05 -5.10 6.24
C VAL A 131 -15.30 -6.61 6.22
N ASN A 132 -14.69 -7.33 7.16
CA ASN A 132 -14.78 -8.78 7.24
C ASN A 132 -16.04 -9.23 8.00
N ILE A 133 -16.97 -9.90 7.31
CA ILE A 133 -18.22 -10.42 7.90
C ILE A 133 -17.97 -11.48 8.98
N PHE A 134 -16.94 -12.32 8.84
CA PHE A 134 -16.62 -13.35 9.83
C PHE A 134 -16.12 -12.73 11.13
N LYS A 135 -15.32 -11.66 11.04
CA LYS A 135 -14.90 -10.88 12.21
C LYS A 135 -16.09 -10.22 12.91
N ALA A 136 -17.01 -9.62 12.13
CA ALA A 136 -18.23 -9.03 12.68
C ALA A 136 -19.08 -10.05 13.45
N LEU A 137 -19.25 -11.25 12.89
CA LEU A 137 -20.02 -12.32 13.53
C LEU A 137 -19.33 -12.87 14.76
N ALA A 138 -18.00 -13.05 14.72
CA ALA A 138 -17.23 -13.54 15.85
C ALA A 138 -17.31 -12.57 17.04
N GLU A 139 -17.11 -11.27 16.81
CA GLU A 139 -17.27 -10.27 17.88
C GLU A 139 -18.68 -10.28 18.45
N TYR A 140 -19.70 -10.34 17.59
CA TYR A 140 -21.09 -10.40 18.05
C TYR A 140 -21.35 -11.64 18.90
N ILE A 141 -20.96 -12.83 18.44
CA ILE A 141 -21.16 -14.10 19.16
C ILE A 141 -20.41 -14.09 20.49
N ASN A 142 -19.13 -13.72 20.51
CA ASN A 142 -18.29 -13.71 21.72
C ASN A 142 -18.72 -12.61 22.72
N SER A 143 -19.35 -11.54 22.23
CA SER A 143 -19.96 -10.53 23.11
C SER A 143 -21.18 -11.10 23.84
N ARG A 144 -21.97 -11.94 23.16
CA ARG A 144 -23.26 -12.48 23.62
C ARG A 144 -23.13 -13.77 24.43
N PHE A 145 -22.23 -14.67 24.05
CA PHE A 145 -22.04 -15.97 24.68
C PHE A 145 -20.67 -16.01 25.35
N LYS A 146 -20.65 -16.11 26.69
CA LYS A 146 -19.41 -16.18 27.49
C LYS A 146 -18.91 -17.59 27.73
N THR A 147 -19.67 -18.59 27.30
CA THR A 147 -19.34 -20.01 27.37
C THR A 147 -19.56 -20.65 26.00
N PRO A 148 -18.86 -21.75 25.69
CA PRO A 148 -19.13 -22.56 24.51
C PRO A 148 -20.62 -22.89 24.38
N VAL A 149 -21.14 -22.77 23.15
CA VAL A 149 -22.53 -23.06 22.79
C VAL A 149 -22.57 -23.83 21.47
N LYS A 150 -23.69 -24.50 21.22
CA LYS A 150 -23.94 -25.18 19.94
C LYS A 150 -24.56 -24.20 18.95
N ILE A 151 -23.90 -23.96 17.84
CA ILE A 151 -24.34 -23.04 16.80
C ILE A 151 -24.76 -23.85 15.58
N GLY A 152 -26.05 -23.78 15.26
CA GLY A 152 -26.59 -24.37 14.04
C GLY A 152 -26.24 -23.50 12.83
N VAL A 153 -25.59 -24.04 11.81
CA VAL A 153 -25.11 -23.26 10.65
C VAL A 153 -25.87 -23.64 9.39
N LEU A 154 -26.57 -22.67 8.80
CA LEU A 154 -27.25 -22.81 7.51
C LEU A 154 -26.39 -22.19 6.41
N THR A 155 -25.63 -23.00 5.68
CA THR A 155 -24.63 -22.50 4.72
C THR A 155 -24.49 -23.39 3.48
N SER A 156 -23.81 -22.91 2.45
CA SER A 156 -23.46 -23.73 1.27
C SER A 156 -22.33 -24.71 1.58
N ASP A 157 -22.20 -25.74 0.75
CA ASP A 157 -21.11 -26.74 0.88
C ASP A 157 -19.74 -26.09 0.83
N TYR A 158 -19.53 -25.16 -0.11
CA TYR A 158 -18.28 -24.41 -0.21
C TYR A 158 -17.89 -23.69 1.10
N VAL A 159 -18.82 -22.97 1.73
CA VAL A 159 -18.52 -22.22 2.97
C VAL A 159 -18.32 -23.19 4.14
N LYS A 160 -19.08 -24.29 4.19
CA LYS A 160 -18.89 -25.36 5.18
C LYS A 160 -17.50 -25.98 5.07
N GLU A 161 -17.07 -26.35 3.87
CA GLU A 161 -15.77 -26.99 3.60
C GLU A 161 -14.59 -26.05 3.79
N SER A 162 -14.79 -24.74 3.61
CA SER A 162 -13.74 -23.72 3.81
C SER A 162 -13.19 -23.65 5.25
N ASN A 163 -13.93 -24.17 6.24
CA ASN A 163 -13.63 -24.08 7.67
C ASN A 163 -13.39 -22.64 8.18
N MET A 164 -13.82 -21.59 7.46
CA MET A 164 -13.56 -20.24 7.92
C MET A 164 -14.35 -19.89 9.19
N LEU A 165 -15.62 -20.29 9.30
CA LEU A 165 -16.40 -20.02 10.51
C LEU A 165 -15.71 -20.56 11.77
N SER A 166 -15.21 -21.81 11.74
CA SER A 166 -14.53 -22.41 12.89
C SER A 166 -13.21 -21.73 13.25
N GLN A 167 -12.52 -21.07 12.30
CA GLN A 167 -11.32 -20.27 12.60
C GLN A 167 -11.64 -19.00 13.39
N TYR A 168 -12.80 -18.38 13.14
CA TYR A 168 -13.20 -17.11 13.78
C TYR A 168 -13.94 -17.32 15.10
N ILE A 169 -14.61 -18.45 15.29
CA ILE A 169 -15.34 -18.82 16.51
C ILE A 169 -14.96 -20.24 16.99
N PRO A 170 -13.67 -20.48 17.33
CA PRO A 170 -13.15 -21.83 17.61
C PRO A 170 -13.71 -22.47 18.89
N ASP A 171 -14.21 -21.67 19.82
CA ASP A 171 -14.71 -22.14 21.12
C ASP A 171 -16.16 -22.67 21.04
N HIS A 172 -16.80 -22.59 19.88
CA HIS A 172 -18.20 -22.99 19.68
C HIS A 172 -18.32 -24.25 18.82
N GLU A 173 -19.29 -25.11 19.16
CA GLU A 173 -19.56 -26.32 18.40
C GLU A 173 -20.48 -25.99 17.21
N LEU A 174 -20.01 -26.22 15.98
CA LEU A 174 -20.79 -25.96 14.77
C LEU A 174 -21.55 -27.21 14.34
N ILE A 175 -22.88 -27.10 14.23
CA ILE A 175 -23.78 -28.17 13.81
C ILE A 175 -24.42 -27.80 12.47
N PHE A 176 -24.44 -28.72 11.52
CA PHE A 176 -24.98 -28.49 10.17
C PHE A 176 -26.23 -29.36 9.94
N PRO A 177 -27.19 -28.93 9.10
CA PRO A 177 -28.35 -29.74 8.78
C PRO A 177 -27.95 -30.99 7.99
N SER A 178 -28.68 -32.09 8.19
CA SER A 178 -28.46 -33.35 7.49
C SER A 178 -28.88 -33.31 6.01
N HIS A 179 -29.90 -32.51 5.67
CA HIS A 179 -30.49 -32.46 4.33
C HIS A 179 -30.03 -31.24 3.52
N GLN A 180 -28.74 -31.19 3.23
CA GLN A 180 -28.10 -30.05 2.56
C GLN A 180 -28.70 -29.73 1.17
N GLN A 181 -29.02 -30.74 0.37
CA GLN A 181 -29.62 -30.54 -0.95
C GLN A 181 -30.94 -29.77 -0.88
N ARG A 182 -31.77 -30.03 0.14
CA ARG A 182 -33.05 -29.35 0.33
C ARG A 182 -32.85 -27.89 0.75
N LEU A 183 -31.83 -27.61 1.56
CA LEU A 183 -31.44 -26.24 1.91
C LEU A 183 -30.96 -25.48 0.67
N MET A 184 -30.16 -26.11 -0.20
CA MET A 184 -29.70 -25.48 -1.44
C MET A 184 -30.86 -25.21 -2.39
N GLU A 185 -31.80 -26.15 -2.55
CA GLU A 185 -33.01 -25.95 -3.36
C GLU A 185 -33.87 -24.79 -2.83
N ALA A 186 -34.06 -24.69 -1.52
CA ALA A 186 -34.83 -23.62 -0.90
C ALA A 186 -34.22 -22.22 -1.14
N ILE A 187 -32.92 -22.14 -1.38
CA ILE A 187 -32.20 -20.87 -1.54
C ILE A 187 -31.99 -20.54 -3.03
N TYR A 188 -31.49 -21.49 -3.80
CA TYR A 188 -31.03 -21.33 -5.19
C TYR A 188 -31.99 -21.86 -6.25
N GLY A 189 -32.98 -22.68 -5.86
CA GLY A 189 -33.97 -23.24 -6.80
C GLY A 189 -34.83 -22.16 -7.45
N ASP A 190 -35.61 -22.54 -8.47
CA ASP A 190 -36.43 -21.60 -9.25
C ASP A 190 -37.42 -20.80 -8.40
N GLN A 191 -37.89 -21.40 -7.30
CA GLN A 191 -38.77 -20.80 -6.29
C GLN A 191 -38.03 -20.50 -4.97
N GLY A 192 -36.71 -20.31 -5.04
CA GLY A 192 -35.85 -20.10 -3.88
C GLY A 192 -35.78 -18.66 -3.40
N ILE A 193 -35.23 -18.47 -2.21
CA ILE A 193 -35.06 -17.15 -1.57
C ILE A 193 -34.30 -16.16 -2.46
N LYS A 194 -33.28 -16.60 -3.20
CA LYS A 194 -32.51 -15.74 -4.12
C LYS A 194 -33.34 -15.14 -5.26
N ASN A 195 -34.45 -15.79 -5.60
CA ASN A 195 -35.37 -15.36 -6.65
C ASN A 195 -36.55 -14.55 -6.10
N GLY A 196 -36.54 -14.19 -4.81
CA GLY A 196 -37.54 -13.34 -4.17
C GLY A 196 -38.72 -14.08 -3.55
N TYR A 197 -38.67 -15.42 -3.47
CA TYR A 197 -39.72 -16.23 -2.87
C TYR A 197 -39.47 -16.41 -1.37
N PHE A 198 -39.99 -15.48 -0.57
CA PHE A 198 -39.77 -15.40 0.88
C PHE A 198 -40.81 -16.15 1.73
N ASP A 199 -41.71 -16.88 1.09
CA ASP A 199 -42.78 -17.65 1.69
C ASP A 199 -42.95 -19.02 0.98
N GLY A 200 -43.98 -19.79 1.36
CA GLY A 200 -44.24 -21.08 0.74
C GLY A 200 -43.15 -22.12 1.01
N LEU A 201 -42.85 -22.96 0.00
CA LEU A 201 -41.99 -24.13 0.16
C LEU A 201 -40.54 -23.79 0.54
N SER A 202 -39.98 -22.70 -0.01
CA SER A 202 -38.61 -22.26 0.33
C SER A 202 -38.49 -21.95 1.82
N LEU A 203 -39.42 -21.16 2.36
CA LEU A 203 -39.49 -20.84 3.79
C LEU A 203 -39.72 -22.09 4.64
N GLU A 204 -40.61 -22.99 4.23
CA GLU A 204 -40.87 -24.23 4.98
C GLU A 204 -39.65 -25.14 5.04
N TYR A 205 -38.89 -25.28 3.96
CA TYR A 205 -37.65 -26.06 3.95
C TYR A 205 -36.57 -25.45 4.84
N ILE A 206 -36.43 -24.13 4.86
CA ILE A 206 -35.50 -23.44 5.75
C ILE A 206 -35.94 -23.59 7.21
N TYR A 207 -37.25 -23.46 7.47
CA TYR A 207 -37.80 -23.68 8.81
C TYR A 207 -37.56 -25.12 9.29
N GLN A 208 -37.77 -26.12 8.43
CA GLN A 208 -37.48 -27.53 8.77
C GLN A 208 -36.01 -27.71 9.16
N ALA A 209 -35.07 -27.17 8.38
CA ALA A 209 -33.65 -27.20 8.71
C ALA A 209 -33.36 -26.50 10.05
N CYS A 210 -34.02 -25.38 10.34
CA CYS A 210 -33.89 -24.70 11.64
C CYS A 210 -34.41 -25.56 12.80
N THR A 211 -35.57 -26.21 12.63
CA THR A 211 -36.15 -27.06 13.67
C THR A 211 -35.32 -28.32 13.93
N GLU A 212 -34.68 -28.87 12.90
CA GLU A 212 -33.71 -29.96 13.04
C GLU A 212 -32.52 -29.50 13.90
N LEU A 213 -31.92 -28.36 13.59
CA LEU A 213 -30.80 -27.80 14.35
C LEU A 213 -31.18 -27.53 15.82
N ASN A 214 -32.36 -26.96 16.07
CA ASN A 214 -32.88 -26.77 17.43
C ASN A 214 -33.06 -28.12 18.16
N SER A 215 -33.57 -29.14 17.46
CA SER A 215 -33.75 -30.50 18.03
C SER A 215 -32.42 -31.18 18.34
N ASN A 216 -31.35 -30.82 17.62
CA ASN A 216 -29.97 -31.22 17.89
C ASN A 216 -29.30 -30.41 19.02
N GLY A 217 -30.06 -29.53 19.69
CA GLY A 217 -29.62 -28.76 20.84
C GLY A 217 -28.81 -27.51 20.49
N CYS A 218 -28.98 -26.95 19.30
CA CYS A 218 -28.37 -25.65 18.96
C CYS A 218 -29.03 -24.52 19.76
N ASP A 219 -28.23 -23.69 20.41
CA ASP A 219 -28.67 -22.51 21.18
C ASP A 219 -29.07 -21.35 20.26
N ILE A 220 -28.43 -21.29 19.09
CA ILE A 220 -28.64 -20.25 18.10
C ILE A 220 -28.33 -20.74 16.69
N ILE A 221 -28.99 -20.16 15.70
CA ILE A 221 -28.77 -20.45 14.29
C ILE A 221 -28.04 -19.28 13.63
N LEU A 222 -26.91 -19.58 12.97
CA LEU A 222 -26.15 -18.66 12.15
C LEU A 222 -26.42 -18.96 10.67
N PRO A 223 -27.01 -18.01 9.91
CA PRO A 223 -27.08 -18.13 8.47
C PRO A 223 -25.73 -17.78 7.82
N GLY A 224 -25.06 -18.77 7.23
CA GLY A 224 -23.87 -18.62 6.39
C GLY A 224 -24.18 -18.26 4.94
N ILE A 225 -25.43 -17.88 4.66
CA ILE A 225 -25.92 -17.35 3.39
C ILE A 225 -26.68 -16.06 3.71
N THR A 226 -26.20 -14.95 3.17
CA THR A 226 -26.66 -13.61 3.58
C THR A 226 -28.12 -13.33 3.23
N GLU A 227 -28.65 -13.97 2.17
CA GLU A 227 -30.05 -13.86 1.74
C GLU A 227 -31.04 -14.39 2.78
N LEU A 228 -30.62 -15.28 3.69
CA LEU A 228 -31.48 -15.73 4.78
C LEU A 228 -31.86 -14.59 5.74
N SER A 229 -31.09 -13.49 5.75
CA SER A 229 -31.43 -12.26 6.50
C SER A 229 -32.76 -11.63 6.05
N LEU A 230 -33.24 -11.95 4.84
CA LEU A 230 -34.51 -11.45 4.30
C LEU A 230 -35.73 -12.09 4.97
N ILE A 231 -35.55 -13.25 5.63
CA ILE A 231 -36.64 -14.05 6.20
C ILE A 231 -36.53 -14.28 7.72
N VAL A 232 -35.58 -13.63 8.39
CA VAL A 232 -35.35 -13.84 9.84
C VAL A 232 -36.57 -13.44 10.67
N GLU A 233 -37.33 -12.42 10.27
CA GLU A 233 -38.53 -12.00 10.99
C GLU A 233 -39.63 -13.09 10.96
N GLN A 234 -39.80 -13.76 9.82
CA GLN A 234 -40.75 -14.86 9.64
C GLN A 234 -40.34 -16.05 10.51
N LEU A 235 -39.05 -16.33 10.60
CA LEU A 235 -38.49 -17.39 11.44
C LEU A 235 -38.61 -17.06 12.94
N TRP A 236 -38.35 -15.81 13.35
CA TRP A 236 -38.55 -15.35 14.73
C TRP A 236 -40.01 -15.47 15.17
N LYS A 237 -40.97 -15.10 14.31
CA LYS A 237 -42.41 -15.27 14.58
C LYS A 237 -42.81 -16.72 14.79
N ARG A 238 -42.02 -17.67 14.30
CA ARG A 238 -42.19 -19.12 14.46
C ARG A 238 -41.32 -19.71 15.57
N GLY A 239 -40.69 -18.87 16.40
CA GLY A 239 -39.91 -19.30 17.56
C GLY A 239 -38.50 -19.79 17.24
N ILE A 240 -37.98 -19.55 16.03
CA ILE A 240 -36.60 -19.91 15.69
C ILE A 240 -35.65 -18.81 16.17
N SER A 241 -34.61 -19.17 16.93
CA SER A 241 -33.53 -18.26 17.34
C SER A 241 -32.45 -18.20 16.24
N ILE A 242 -32.67 -17.37 15.22
CA ILE A 242 -31.73 -17.15 14.10
C ILE A 242 -31.11 -15.75 14.14
N LEU A 243 -29.83 -15.63 13.79
CA LEU A 243 -29.14 -14.35 13.67
C LEU A 243 -29.52 -13.61 12.39
N ASP A 244 -29.65 -12.29 12.50
CA ASP A 244 -29.68 -11.39 11.34
C ASP A 244 -28.25 -10.94 11.00
N VAL A 245 -27.60 -11.66 10.08
CA VAL A 245 -26.19 -11.43 9.75
C VAL A 245 -25.97 -10.12 9.01
N ASN A 246 -26.92 -9.68 8.17
CA ASN A 246 -26.82 -8.39 7.51
C ASN A 246 -26.97 -7.23 8.52
N GLN A 247 -27.79 -7.38 9.56
CA GLN A 247 -27.90 -6.37 10.61
C GLN A 247 -26.62 -6.29 11.44
N ILE A 248 -26.10 -7.44 11.88
CA ILE A 248 -24.83 -7.52 12.61
C ILE A 248 -23.68 -6.91 11.80
N TYR A 249 -23.63 -7.20 10.50
CA TYR A 249 -22.60 -6.69 9.62
C TYR A 249 -22.70 -5.18 9.39
N ALA A 250 -23.92 -4.64 9.22
CA ALA A 250 -24.17 -3.20 9.15
C ALA A 250 -23.73 -2.48 10.43
N ASP A 251 -24.10 -3.02 11.59
CA ASP A 251 -23.77 -2.44 12.89
C ASP A 251 -22.25 -2.42 13.10
N TYR A 252 -21.59 -3.56 12.88
CA TYR A 252 -20.14 -3.68 12.98
C TYR A 252 -19.41 -2.68 12.06
N ALA A 253 -19.86 -2.55 10.80
CA ALA A 253 -19.26 -1.63 9.83
C ALA A 253 -19.38 -0.15 10.22
N LEU A 254 -20.41 0.21 10.98
CA LEU A 254 -20.65 1.58 11.47
C LEU A 254 -19.99 1.84 12.82
N GLU A 255 -19.77 0.81 13.63
CA GLU A 255 -19.13 0.91 14.94
C GLU A 255 -17.61 0.97 14.84
N HIS A 256 -17.03 0.27 13.87
CA HIS A 256 -15.61 0.16 13.69
C HIS A 256 -15.11 1.09 12.58
N ASP A 257 -14.15 1.94 12.95
CA ASP A 257 -13.29 2.56 11.97
C ASP A 257 -12.56 1.46 11.21
N SER A 258 -12.55 1.56 9.88
CA SER A 258 -11.79 0.62 9.08
C SER A 258 -10.33 0.97 9.26
N ASN A 259 -9.64 0.22 10.13
CA ASN A 259 -8.19 0.20 10.10
C ASN A 259 -7.79 -0.15 8.67
N ILE A 260 -7.00 0.72 8.05
CA ILE A 260 -6.45 0.47 6.72
C ILE A 260 -5.62 -0.81 6.85
N THR A 261 -6.16 -1.93 6.39
CA THR A 261 -5.38 -3.16 6.31
C THR A 261 -4.31 -2.89 5.26
N ALA A 262 -3.08 -2.71 5.72
CA ALA A 262 -2.08 -2.05 4.91
C ALA A 262 -1.62 -3.00 3.80
N LYS A 263 -1.97 -2.66 2.55
CA LYS A 263 -1.40 -3.26 1.34
C LYS A 263 0.14 -3.35 1.49
N PRO A 264 0.81 -4.34 0.87
CA PRO A 264 2.26 -4.39 0.86
C PRO A 264 2.85 -3.07 0.34
N PHE A 265 3.93 -2.61 0.96
CA PHE A 265 4.63 -1.39 0.53
C PHE A 265 5.00 -1.50 -0.96
N LYS A 266 4.63 -0.51 -1.75
CA LYS A 266 4.91 -0.41 -3.18
C LYS A 266 5.82 0.78 -3.44
N LEU A 267 7.03 0.52 -3.94
CA LEU A 267 7.97 1.57 -4.33
C LEU A 267 7.74 1.99 -5.79
N GLY A 268 7.66 3.29 -6.04
CA GLY A 268 7.78 3.88 -7.38
C GLY A 268 9.22 4.27 -7.68
N ILE A 269 9.74 3.90 -8.85
CA ILE A 269 11.07 4.31 -9.31
C ILE A 269 10.92 5.18 -10.54
N LEU A 270 11.27 6.46 -10.42
CA LEU A 270 11.43 7.36 -11.56
C LEU A 270 12.80 7.10 -12.17
N GLY A 271 12.83 6.30 -13.23
CA GLY A 271 14.05 5.84 -13.89
C GLY A 271 14.30 6.50 -15.25
N GLY A 272 15.22 5.92 -16.00
CA GLY A 272 15.58 6.34 -17.35
C GLY A 272 16.61 7.49 -17.42
N VAL A 273 17.10 7.96 -16.28
CA VAL A 273 17.93 9.17 -16.17
C VAL A 273 19.33 8.94 -15.56
N GLY A 274 20.07 7.86 -15.85
CA GLY A 274 20.00 7.02 -17.06
C GLY A 274 19.43 5.60 -16.89
N PRO A 275 19.26 4.86 -18.00
CA PRO A 275 18.65 3.53 -17.98
C PRO A 275 19.42 2.49 -17.15
N SER A 276 20.75 2.44 -17.31
CA SER A 276 21.62 1.48 -16.62
C SER A 276 21.63 1.71 -15.11
N ALA A 277 21.69 2.98 -14.67
CA ALA A 277 21.61 3.35 -13.26
C ALA A 277 20.27 2.91 -12.61
N THR A 278 19.17 2.95 -13.37
CA THR A 278 17.88 2.48 -12.87
C THR A 278 17.89 0.97 -12.62
N VAL A 279 18.40 0.18 -13.57
CA VAL A 279 18.48 -1.28 -13.45
C VAL A 279 19.41 -1.68 -12.30
N ASP A 280 20.55 -1.00 -12.18
CA ASP A 280 21.48 -1.21 -11.08
C ASP A 280 20.86 -0.88 -9.72
N PHE A 281 20.10 0.23 -9.61
CA PHE A 281 19.36 0.57 -8.41
C PHE A 281 18.31 -0.50 -8.03
N MET A 282 17.55 -1.02 -8.99
CA MET A 282 16.63 -2.15 -8.75
C MET A 282 17.38 -3.37 -8.22
N ASN A 283 18.52 -3.73 -8.81
CA ASN A 283 19.34 -4.84 -8.36
C ASN A 283 19.87 -4.62 -6.93
N LYS A 284 20.23 -3.39 -6.57
CA LYS A 284 20.64 -3.03 -5.21
C LYS A 284 19.50 -3.21 -4.21
N ILE A 285 18.26 -2.83 -4.55
CA ILE A 285 17.10 -3.10 -3.70
C ILE A 285 16.92 -4.61 -3.50
N ILE A 286 16.93 -5.39 -4.59
CA ILE A 286 16.76 -6.85 -4.55
C ILE A 286 17.82 -7.50 -3.65
N LYS A 287 19.11 -7.20 -3.87
CA LYS A 287 20.22 -7.76 -3.11
C LYS A 287 20.20 -7.40 -1.62
N ASN A 288 19.69 -6.22 -1.27
CA ASN A 288 19.64 -5.77 0.12
C ASN A 288 18.31 -6.13 0.82
N THR A 289 17.32 -6.64 0.09
CA THR A 289 16.07 -7.12 0.68
C THR A 289 16.29 -8.53 1.24
N PRO A 290 16.12 -8.75 2.57
CA PRO A 290 16.17 -10.10 3.10
C PRO A 290 14.93 -10.87 2.66
N ALA A 291 15.12 -11.84 1.78
CA ALA A 291 14.04 -12.64 1.20
C ALA A 291 14.43 -14.12 1.19
N GLN A 292 13.46 -14.99 1.49
CA GLN A 292 13.59 -16.45 1.36
C GLN A 292 12.81 -16.98 0.16
N LYS A 293 11.81 -16.23 -0.29
CA LYS A 293 10.99 -16.50 -1.47
C LYS A 293 10.64 -15.19 -2.17
N ASP A 294 10.16 -15.29 -3.41
CA ASP A 294 9.84 -14.13 -4.24
C ASP A 294 8.88 -13.14 -3.56
N GLN A 295 7.90 -13.65 -2.79
CA GLN A 295 6.87 -12.83 -2.13
C GLN A 295 7.40 -11.99 -0.96
N ASP A 296 8.63 -12.24 -0.51
CA ASP A 296 9.27 -11.44 0.53
C ASP A 296 9.94 -10.17 -0.05
N HIS A 297 10.07 -10.07 -1.38
CA HIS A 297 10.64 -8.91 -2.04
C HIS A 297 9.69 -7.71 -2.08
N ILE A 298 10.27 -6.51 -2.18
CA ILE A 298 9.54 -5.25 -2.24
C ILE A 298 8.82 -5.14 -3.59
N LYS A 299 7.52 -4.83 -3.57
CA LYS A 299 6.74 -4.53 -4.79
C LYS A 299 7.27 -3.23 -5.39
N MET A 300 7.68 -3.28 -6.66
CA MET A 300 8.23 -2.12 -7.37
C MET A 300 7.42 -1.84 -8.63
N VAL A 301 7.17 -0.57 -8.93
CA VAL A 301 6.77 -0.08 -10.25
C VAL A 301 7.84 0.88 -10.75
N VAL A 302 8.27 0.67 -11.98
CA VAL A 302 9.39 1.42 -12.56
C VAL A 302 8.90 2.11 -13.80
N GLU A 303 9.04 3.43 -13.82
CA GLU A 303 8.90 4.18 -15.05
C GLU A 303 10.29 4.51 -15.60
N GLN A 304 10.72 3.69 -16.56
CA GLN A 304 11.96 3.87 -17.29
C GLN A 304 11.72 4.88 -18.42
N ASN A 305 12.01 6.17 -18.19
CA ASN A 305 11.74 7.24 -19.15
C ASN A 305 13.03 7.97 -19.61
N PRO A 306 13.76 7.45 -20.61
CA PRO A 306 14.95 8.09 -21.16
C PRO A 306 14.66 9.35 -21.99
N GLN A 307 13.38 9.65 -22.27
CA GLN A 307 12.97 10.86 -22.99
C GLN A 307 12.95 12.10 -22.09
N ILE A 308 13.20 11.97 -20.78
CA ILE A 308 13.40 13.10 -19.89
C ILE A 308 14.64 13.88 -20.36
N PRO A 309 14.51 15.19 -20.68
CA PRO A 309 15.62 16.03 -21.11
C PRO A 309 16.85 15.94 -20.20
N ASP A 310 18.04 16.21 -20.73
CA ASP A 310 19.26 16.14 -19.93
C ASP A 310 19.28 17.23 -18.86
N ARG A 311 19.46 16.81 -17.61
CA ARG A 311 19.41 17.70 -16.45
C ARG A 311 20.61 18.65 -16.42
N THR A 312 21.79 18.17 -16.79
CA THR A 312 23.01 18.98 -16.82
C THR A 312 22.91 20.02 -17.94
N ALA A 313 22.43 19.63 -19.12
CA ALA A 313 22.28 20.53 -20.24
C ALA A 313 21.28 21.67 -19.96
N HIS A 314 20.20 21.38 -19.24
CA HIS A 314 19.28 22.43 -18.79
C HIS A 314 19.92 23.36 -17.75
N LEU A 315 20.57 22.80 -16.72
CA LEU A 315 21.10 23.59 -15.59
C LEU A 315 22.28 24.49 -16.00
N ILE A 316 23.11 24.05 -16.95
CA ILE A 316 24.31 24.78 -17.40
C ILE A 316 24.05 25.56 -18.68
N TYR A 317 23.44 24.91 -19.68
CA TYR A 317 23.35 25.45 -21.04
C TYR A 317 21.95 25.99 -21.38
N HIS A 318 21.03 26.01 -20.41
CA HIS A 318 19.65 26.46 -20.59
C HIS A 318 18.91 25.76 -21.75
N GLU A 319 19.25 24.49 -21.99
CA GLU A 319 18.49 23.64 -22.91
C GLU A 319 17.11 23.28 -22.34
N THR A 320 16.41 22.35 -23.01
CA THR A 320 15.04 21.93 -22.67
C THR A 320 14.91 21.56 -21.18
N ASP A 321 13.95 22.19 -20.51
CA ASP A 321 13.63 21.98 -19.10
C ASP A 321 13.05 20.57 -18.84
N PRO A 322 13.66 19.75 -17.95
CA PRO A 322 13.16 18.41 -17.63
C PRO A 322 12.00 18.39 -16.62
N SER A 323 11.64 19.52 -16.00
CA SER A 323 10.73 19.59 -14.84
C SER A 323 9.36 18.99 -15.13
N ILE A 324 8.75 19.29 -16.28
CA ILE A 324 7.45 18.73 -16.67
C ILE A 324 7.54 17.22 -16.90
N ALA A 325 8.61 16.72 -17.51
CA ALA A 325 8.79 15.29 -17.75
C ALA A 325 9.00 14.52 -16.44
N LEU A 326 9.78 15.09 -15.51
CA LEU A 326 9.97 14.56 -14.16
C LEU A 326 8.66 14.54 -13.38
N PHE A 327 7.96 15.67 -13.29
CA PHE A 327 6.68 15.79 -12.59
C PHE A 327 5.63 14.84 -13.16
N SER A 328 5.49 14.79 -14.48
CA SER A 328 4.56 13.88 -15.17
C SER A 328 4.82 12.41 -14.83
N THR A 329 6.10 12.02 -14.75
CA THR A 329 6.50 10.67 -14.34
C THR A 329 6.15 10.39 -12.87
N CYS A 330 6.44 11.33 -11.96
CA CYS A 330 6.04 11.20 -10.55
C CYS A 330 4.52 11.06 -10.39
N ARG A 331 3.72 11.83 -11.15
CA ARG A 331 2.25 11.76 -11.11
C ARG A 331 1.72 10.41 -11.62
N ARG A 332 2.35 9.81 -12.62
CA ARG A 332 2.00 8.45 -13.08
C ARG A 332 2.30 7.40 -12.02
N LEU A 333 3.48 7.47 -11.39
CA LEU A 333 3.83 6.58 -10.28
C LEU A 333 2.89 6.76 -9.08
N GLU A 334 2.49 7.98 -8.74
CA GLU A 334 1.49 8.23 -7.69
C GLU A 334 0.12 7.62 -8.05
N ALA A 335 -0.33 7.76 -9.30
CA ALA A 335 -1.57 7.16 -9.78
C ALA A 335 -1.55 5.62 -9.76
N GLU A 336 -0.37 5.02 -9.84
CA GLU A 336 -0.12 3.59 -9.63
C GLU A 336 -0.23 3.15 -8.16
N GLY A 337 -0.53 4.08 -7.24
CA GLY A 337 -0.74 3.80 -5.82
C GLY A 337 0.53 3.34 -5.12
N VAL A 338 1.68 3.92 -5.46
CA VAL A 338 2.94 3.69 -4.71
C VAL A 338 2.91 4.45 -3.38
N ASP A 339 3.68 3.97 -2.42
CA ASP A 339 3.76 4.55 -1.07
C ASP A 339 4.91 5.57 -0.95
N ALA A 340 5.94 5.44 -1.80
CA ALA A 340 7.00 6.42 -1.94
C ALA A 340 7.62 6.36 -3.34
N ILE A 341 8.30 7.44 -3.74
CA ILE A 341 9.07 7.52 -4.99
C ILE A 341 10.57 7.57 -4.68
N ALA A 342 11.37 6.85 -5.45
CA ALA A 342 12.83 6.94 -5.48
C ALA A 342 13.29 7.40 -6.87
N ILE A 343 14.34 8.24 -6.88
CA ILE A 343 14.93 8.79 -8.11
C ILE A 343 16.43 8.45 -8.12
N PRO A 344 16.89 7.39 -8.81
CA PRO A 344 18.30 7.06 -8.92
C PRO A 344 19.03 7.99 -9.90
N CYS A 345 19.04 9.31 -9.63
CA CYS A 345 19.78 10.32 -10.40
C CYS A 345 20.08 11.54 -9.51
N ASN A 346 21.35 11.85 -9.28
CA ASN A 346 21.74 12.97 -8.41
C ASN A 346 21.30 14.33 -8.99
N THR A 347 21.57 14.58 -10.27
CA THR A 347 21.25 15.87 -10.90
C THR A 347 19.74 16.14 -10.97
N ALA A 348 18.90 15.10 -11.02
CA ALA A 348 17.44 15.26 -10.99
C ALA A 348 16.92 15.78 -9.64
N HIS A 349 17.70 15.67 -8.56
CA HIS A 349 17.30 16.18 -7.25
C HIS A 349 17.27 17.71 -7.18
N ALA A 350 17.85 18.42 -8.16
CA ALA A 350 17.72 19.87 -8.27
C ALA A 350 16.26 20.32 -8.44
N PHE A 351 15.38 19.43 -8.89
CA PHE A 351 13.95 19.70 -9.15
C PHE A 351 13.02 19.06 -8.10
N VAL A 352 13.56 18.27 -7.16
CA VAL A 352 12.74 17.43 -6.26
C VAL A 352 11.92 18.26 -5.29
N GLN A 353 12.45 19.37 -4.78
CA GLN A 353 11.73 20.22 -3.84
C GLN A 353 10.42 20.74 -4.47
N ASP A 354 10.50 21.31 -5.67
CA ASP A 354 9.34 21.86 -6.37
C ASP A 354 8.31 20.76 -6.73
N ILE A 355 8.78 19.60 -7.18
CA ILE A 355 7.92 18.46 -7.51
C ILE A 355 7.21 17.93 -6.26
N GLN A 356 7.91 17.79 -5.13
CA GLN A 356 7.38 17.24 -3.88
C GLN A 356 6.20 18.05 -3.35
N GLU A 357 6.17 19.37 -3.56
CA GLU A 357 5.05 20.24 -3.13
C GLU A 357 3.72 19.90 -3.82
N HIS A 358 3.76 19.14 -4.92
CA HIS A 358 2.61 18.77 -5.74
C HIS A 358 2.26 17.27 -5.70
N LEU A 359 2.89 16.51 -4.79
CA LEU A 359 2.63 15.10 -4.56
C LEU A 359 2.01 14.86 -3.19
N SER A 360 1.12 13.88 -3.10
CA SER A 360 0.53 13.37 -1.87
C SER A 360 1.38 12.29 -1.18
N ILE A 361 2.39 11.79 -1.89
CA ILE A 361 3.33 10.77 -1.41
C ILE A 361 4.75 11.33 -1.35
N PRO A 362 5.62 10.80 -0.46
CA PRO A 362 7.00 11.27 -0.33
C PRO A 362 7.90 10.77 -1.46
N ILE A 363 8.83 11.63 -1.89
CA ILE A 363 10.05 11.26 -2.60
C ILE A 363 11.14 11.04 -1.55
N ILE A 364 11.73 9.86 -1.52
CA ILE A 364 12.87 9.55 -0.65
C ILE A 364 14.11 10.21 -1.26
N ASN A 365 14.55 11.31 -0.67
CA ASN A 365 15.66 12.11 -1.18
C ASN A 365 17.00 11.38 -1.01
N MET A 366 17.62 11.02 -2.13
CA MET A 366 18.88 10.28 -2.16
C MET A 366 20.04 11.08 -1.57
N LEU A 367 20.07 12.40 -1.78
CA LEU A 367 21.15 13.27 -1.34
C LEU A 367 21.12 13.40 0.20
N THR A 368 19.95 13.67 0.77
CA THR A 368 19.75 13.71 2.22
C THR A 368 20.10 12.37 2.86
N THR A 369 19.63 11.27 2.29
CA THR A 369 19.95 9.92 2.79
C THR A 369 21.46 9.64 2.74
N THR A 370 22.16 10.12 1.71
CA THR A 370 23.62 9.99 1.59
C THR A 370 24.33 10.80 2.68
N ALA A 371 23.91 12.04 2.92
CA ALA A 371 24.49 12.90 3.97
C ALA A 371 24.25 12.32 5.38
N GLU A 372 23.05 11.81 5.65
CA GLU A 372 22.73 11.06 6.88
C GLU A 372 23.70 9.90 7.10
N TYR A 373 23.88 9.06 6.07
CA TYR A 373 24.76 7.90 6.15
C TYR A 373 26.22 8.30 6.43
N ILE A 374 26.72 9.34 5.75
CA ILE A 374 28.09 9.82 5.96
C ILE A 374 28.26 10.29 7.41
N ARG A 375 27.30 11.07 7.92
CA ARG A 375 27.34 11.60 9.29
C ARG A 375 27.37 10.47 10.31
N GLU A 376 26.52 9.47 10.13
CA GLU A 376 26.39 8.32 11.03
C GLU A 376 27.62 7.41 10.99
N SER A 377 28.24 7.24 9.81
CA SER A 377 29.33 6.28 9.60
C SER A 377 30.72 6.86 9.82
N PHE A 378 30.91 8.17 9.55
CA PHE A 378 32.23 8.80 9.52
C PHE A 378 32.33 10.05 10.43
N GLY A 379 31.21 10.57 10.96
CA GLY A 379 31.18 11.74 11.85
C GLY A 379 30.80 13.03 11.13
N GLN A 380 30.68 14.14 11.87
CA GLN A 380 30.07 15.39 11.40
C GLN A 380 31.02 16.36 10.67
N SER A 381 32.34 16.14 10.72
CA SER A 381 33.34 17.09 10.22
C SER A 381 34.30 16.47 9.22
N VAL A 382 33.89 15.38 8.57
CA VAL A 382 34.72 14.73 7.54
C VAL A 382 34.72 15.55 6.27
N LYS A 383 35.87 15.56 5.60
CA LYS A 383 36.01 16.22 4.31
C LYS A 383 35.54 15.29 3.20
N VAL A 384 34.53 15.71 2.44
CA VAL A 384 33.83 14.89 1.45
C VAL A 384 34.28 15.26 0.04
N GLY A 385 34.96 14.33 -0.64
CA GLY A 385 35.24 14.42 -2.08
C GLY A 385 33.96 14.17 -2.88
N LEU A 386 33.57 15.07 -3.77
CA LEU A 386 32.38 14.92 -4.62
C LEU A 386 32.78 14.75 -6.08
N LEU A 387 32.62 13.53 -6.61
CA LEU A 387 32.79 13.23 -8.04
C LEU A 387 31.41 13.19 -8.69
N ALA A 388 31.00 14.27 -9.36
CA ALA A 388 29.67 14.39 -9.93
C ALA A 388 29.69 15.07 -11.30
N THR A 389 28.56 15.05 -12.01
CA THR A 389 28.43 15.83 -13.25
C THR A 389 28.63 17.32 -12.95
N SER A 390 29.11 18.08 -13.93
CA SER A 390 29.24 19.54 -13.78
C SER A 390 27.90 20.17 -13.41
N GLY A 391 26.78 19.67 -13.93
CA GLY A 391 25.45 20.20 -13.58
C GLY A 391 25.09 19.98 -12.12
N THR A 392 25.55 18.88 -11.52
CA THR A 392 25.36 18.62 -10.08
C THR A 392 26.22 19.56 -9.22
N ILE A 393 27.44 19.86 -9.67
CA ILE A 393 28.36 20.76 -8.97
C ILE A 393 27.86 22.21 -9.07
N GLU A 394 27.56 22.68 -10.29
CA GLU A 394 27.15 24.06 -10.57
C GLU A 394 25.79 24.42 -9.99
N SER A 395 24.82 23.49 -10.01
CA SER A 395 23.52 23.69 -9.35
C SER A 395 23.61 23.70 -7.83
N LYS A 396 24.76 23.30 -7.26
CA LYS A 396 25.00 23.18 -5.82
C LYS A 396 24.04 22.24 -5.09
N VAL A 397 23.31 21.37 -5.79
CA VAL A 397 22.30 20.51 -5.17
C VAL A 397 22.86 19.62 -4.06
N TYR A 398 24.07 19.07 -4.26
CA TYR A 398 24.78 18.32 -3.22
C TYR A 398 25.45 19.21 -2.18
N HIS A 399 26.03 20.34 -2.61
CA HIS A 399 26.75 21.26 -1.73
C HIS A 399 25.83 21.79 -0.63
N ASN A 400 24.66 22.30 -1.00
CA ASN A 400 23.70 22.85 -0.05
C ASN A 400 23.33 21.81 1.03
N ILE A 401 23.09 20.55 0.63
CA ILE A 401 22.72 19.47 1.55
C ILE A 401 23.92 19.05 2.42
N LEU A 402 25.12 18.93 1.86
CA LEU A 402 26.30 18.51 2.63
C LEU A 402 26.72 19.59 3.63
N GLU A 403 26.67 20.87 3.24
CA GLU A 403 26.96 22.01 4.10
C GLU A 403 25.94 22.12 5.26
N GLU A 404 24.65 21.89 5.00
CA GLU A 404 23.61 21.82 6.04
C GLU A 404 23.90 20.72 7.08
N PHE A 405 24.56 19.64 6.68
CA PHE A 405 24.99 18.55 7.58
C PHE A 405 26.33 18.82 8.28
N GLY A 406 27.03 19.92 7.93
CA GLY A 406 28.29 20.35 8.53
C GLY A 406 29.55 19.82 7.83
N PHE A 407 29.44 19.31 6.61
CA PHE A 407 30.58 18.77 5.86
C PHE A 407 31.31 19.83 5.04
N ASP A 408 32.63 19.68 4.97
CA ASP A 408 33.47 20.40 3.99
C ASP A 408 33.51 19.60 2.68
N VAL A 409 33.13 20.23 1.56
CA VAL A 409 33.08 19.57 0.25
C VAL A 409 34.31 19.91 -0.58
N VAL A 410 34.96 18.89 -1.14
CA VAL A 410 36.08 19.00 -2.08
C VAL A 410 35.63 18.51 -3.45
N ILE A 411 35.78 19.36 -4.46
CA ILE A 411 35.48 19.02 -5.84
C ILE A 411 36.76 18.94 -6.68
N PRO A 412 36.75 18.21 -7.80
CA PRO A 412 37.83 18.26 -8.79
C PRO A 412 38.06 19.68 -9.31
N ASP A 413 39.30 20.01 -9.67
CA ASP A 413 39.57 21.19 -10.50
C ASP A 413 39.03 21.01 -11.94
N GLN A 414 39.20 22.01 -12.80
CA GLN A 414 38.63 21.96 -14.15
C GLN A 414 39.14 20.79 -15.00
N GLU A 415 40.43 20.45 -14.90
CA GLU A 415 41.01 19.33 -15.67
C GLU A 415 40.44 18.01 -15.19
N HIS A 416 40.41 17.79 -13.87
CA HIS A 416 39.91 16.57 -13.27
C HIS A 416 38.38 16.47 -13.39
N GLN A 417 37.66 17.58 -13.39
CA GLN A 417 36.22 17.61 -13.66
C GLN A 417 35.92 17.20 -15.10
N ASN A 418 36.75 17.58 -16.08
CA ASN A 418 36.63 17.09 -17.44
C ASN A 418 36.85 15.56 -17.50
N ASN A 419 37.79 15.02 -16.72
CA ASN A 419 37.96 13.57 -16.60
C ASN A 419 36.69 12.89 -16.06
N VAL A 420 36.04 13.43 -15.03
CA VAL A 420 34.76 12.92 -14.52
C VAL A 420 33.68 12.95 -15.61
N MET A 421 33.55 14.07 -16.33
CA MET A 421 32.56 14.21 -17.41
C MET A 421 32.82 13.22 -18.55
N GLU A 422 34.07 13.02 -18.97
CA GLU A 422 34.45 12.02 -19.98
C GLU A 422 34.20 10.59 -19.50
N SER A 423 34.45 10.28 -18.22
CA SER A 423 34.09 8.99 -17.63
C SER A 423 32.59 8.70 -17.72
N ILE A 424 31.73 9.73 -17.60
CA ILE A 424 30.27 9.57 -17.63
C ILE A 424 29.74 9.58 -19.06
N TYR A 425 30.05 10.62 -19.84
CA TYR A 425 29.43 10.96 -21.13
C TYR A 425 30.34 10.73 -22.33
N GLY A 426 31.64 10.54 -22.13
CA GLY A 426 32.61 10.42 -23.22
C GLY A 426 32.31 9.23 -24.13
N LYS A 427 32.99 9.17 -25.28
CA LYS A 427 32.82 8.09 -26.27
C LYS A 427 33.01 6.68 -25.67
N PHE A 428 33.87 6.58 -24.66
CA PHE A 428 34.14 5.36 -23.90
C PHE A 428 33.64 5.47 -22.44
N GLY A 429 32.65 6.32 -22.20
CA GLY A 429 32.06 6.57 -20.91
C GLY A 429 30.98 5.55 -20.52
N VAL A 430 30.55 5.62 -19.27
CA VAL A 430 29.58 4.67 -18.70
C VAL A 430 28.22 4.74 -19.38
N LYS A 431 27.74 5.93 -19.76
CA LYS A 431 26.47 6.07 -20.50
C LYS A 431 26.52 5.46 -21.89
N ALA A 432 27.70 5.28 -22.47
CA ALA A 432 27.92 4.58 -23.74
C ALA A 432 28.06 3.05 -23.57
N GLY A 433 27.97 2.54 -22.33
CA GLY A 433 27.99 1.10 -22.02
C GLY A 433 29.34 0.56 -21.57
N PHE A 434 30.34 1.41 -21.32
CA PHE A 434 31.67 0.99 -20.86
C PHE A 434 31.76 1.03 -19.33
N THR A 435 32.23 -0.05 -18.71
CA THR A 435 32.38 -0.14 -17.24
C THR A 435 33.81 -0.35 -16.79
N ASP A 436 34.78 -0.23 -17.70
CA ASP A 436 36.21 -0.37 -17.42
C ASP A 436 37.05 0.34 -18.49
N GLY A 437 38.37 0.36 -18.33
CA GLY A 437 39.31 1.03 -19.22
C GLY A 437 39.31 2.54 -19.01
N LEU A 438 39.28 3.31 -20.10
CA LEU A 438 39.51 4.76 -20.07
C LEU A 438 38.56 5.51 -19.12
N CYS A 439 37.28 5.11 -19.02
CA CYS A 439 36.35 5.74 -18.09
C CYS A 439 36.72 5.49 -16.62
N LYS A 440 37.18 4.29 -16.26
CA LYS A 440 37.66 3.98 -14.90
C LYS A 440 38.97 4.71 -14.62
N GLU A 441 39.91 4.71 -15.57
CA GLU A 441 41.19 5.42 -15.44
C GLU A 441 41.02 6.93 -15.23
N ASN A 442 40.15 7.57 -16.02
CA ASN A 442 39.86 9.00 -15.87
C ASN A 442 39.20 9.32 -14.52
N LEU A 443 38.29 8.47 -14.05
CA LEU A 443 37.66 8.67 -12.76
C LEU A 443 38.65 8.49 -11.61
N LEU A 444 39.56 7.53 -11.69
CA LEU A 444 40.62 7.32 -10.69
C LEU A 444 41.57 8.53 -10.61
N LYS A 445 41.89 9.19 -11.73
CA LYS A 445 42.64 10.46 -11.71
C LYS A 445 41.90 11.56 -10.94
N ALA A 446 40.59 11.68 -11.13
CA ALA A 446 39.78 12.65 -10.40
C ALA A 446 39.64 12.29 -8.91
N ALA A 447 39.48 11.01 -8.59
CA ALA A 447 39.50 10.52 -7.21
C ALA A 447 40.85 10.83 -6.53
N ASP A 448 41.95 10.60 -7.23
CA ASP A 448 43.31 10.89 -6.77
C ASP A 448 43.51 12.36 -6.41
N PHE A 449 42.93 13.28 -7.19
CA PHE A 449 42.97 14.71 -6.93
C PHE A 449 42.24 15.08 -5.64
N VAL A 450 41.00 14.60 -5.44
CA VAL A 450 40.22 14.93 -4.24
C VAL A 450 40.85 14.29 -2.99
N ILE A 451 41.45 13.10 -3.09
CA ILE A 451 42.21 12.46 -2.00
C ILE A 451 43.42 13.31 -1.62
N ASN A 452 44.19 13.78 -2.61
CA ASN A 452 45.33 14.66 -2.37
C ASN A 452 44.92 16.05 -1.84
N SER A 453 43.63 16.38 -1.92
CA SER A 453 43.01 17.57 -1.35
C SER A 453 42.33 17.29 0.01
N ASP A 454 42.77 16.23 0.69
CA ASP A 454 42.35 15.76 2.02
C ASP A 454 40.93 15.21 2.12
N ALA A 455 40.31 14.76 1.03
CA ALA A 455 39.04 14.04 1.13
C ALA A 455 39.22 12.72 1.92
N GLU A 456 38.36 12.51 2.92
CA GLU A 456 38.34 11.33 3.78
C GLU A 456 37.32 10.28 3.31
N VAL A 457 36.30 10.74 2.58
CA VAL A 457 35.31 9.92 1.89
C VAL A 457 35.04 10.51 0.52
N ILE A 458 34.66 9.68 -0.46
CA ILE A 458 34.34 10.13 -1.82
C ILE A 458 32.92 9.72 -2.18
N ILE A 459 32.06 10.69 -2.49
CA ILE A 459 30.74 10.45 -3.07
C ILE A 459 30.88 10.22 -4.58
N LEU A 460 30.39 9.08 -5.03
CA LEU A 460 30.13 8.77 -6.43
C LEU A 460 28.82 9.49 -6.87
N GLY A 461 28.92 10.80 -7.00
CA GLY A 461 27.84 11.78 -7.19
C GLY A 461 27.20 11.79 -8.58
N CYS A 462 27.43 10.76 -9.39
CA CYS A 462 26.65 10.43 -10.57
C CYS A 462 26.36 8.92 -10.53
N THR A 463 25.10 8.53 -10.74
CA THR A 463 24.63 7.15 -10.53
C THR A 463 25.19 6.15 -11.53
N GLU A 464 25.86 6.63 -12.58
CA GLU A 464 26.67 5.79 -13.46
C GLU A 464 28.05 5.44 -12.86
N LEU A 465 28.62 6.27 -11.99
CA LEU A 465 29.97 6.06 -11.44
C LEU A 465 30.11 4.79 -10.58
N PRO A 466 29.12 4.39 -9.73
CA PRO A 466 29.17 3.13 -9.01
C PRO A 466 29.32 1.89 -9.92
N LEU A 467 28.94 1.96 -11.19
CA LEU A 467 29.09 0.85 -12.13
C LEU A 467 30.56 0.54 -12.46
N LEU A 468 31.48 1.47 -12.20
CA LEU A 468 32.94 1.29 -12.36
C LEU A 468 33.58 0.56 -11.16
N PHE A 469 32.85 0.47 -10.04
CA PHE A 469 33.30 -0.12 -8.78
C PHE A 469 32.28 -1.14 -8.25
N PRO A 470 32.04 -2.25 -8.98
CA PRO A 470 31.00 -3.22 -8.60
C PRO A 470 31.30 -3.98 -7.31
N ILE A 471 32.58 -4.04 -6.89
CA ILE A 471 33.04 -4.77 -5.71
C ILE A 471 33.77 -3.83 -4.74
N GLU A 472 34.54 -2.90 -5.28
CA GLU A 472 35.39 -2.00 -4.51
C GLU A 472 34.53 -0.99 -3.73
N THR A 473 34.75 -0.93 -2.42
CA THR A 473 34.06 0.01 -1.52
C THR A 473 34.99 1.09 -0.97
N GLU A 474 36.26 1.01 -1.32
CA GLU A 474 37.31 1.92 -0.86
C GLU A 474 38.44 2.02 -1.89
N ILE A 475 39.16 3.13 -1.86
CA ILE A 475 40.42 3.35 -2.57
C ILE A 475 41.54 3.41 -1.53
N VAL A 476 42.55 2.56 -1.68
CA VAL A 476 43.74 2.58 -0.82
C VAL A 476 44.82 3.44 -1.46
N LYS A 477 45.18 4.54 -0.80
CA LYS A 477 46.24 5.44 -1.26
C LYS A 477 47.10 5.91 -0.10
N ASN A 478 48.42 5.88 -0.28
CA ASN A 478 49.41 6.27 0.75
C ASN A 478 49.17 5.60 2.12
N GLY A 479 48.71 4.34 2.13
CA GLY A 479 48.41 3.59 3.35
C GLY A 479 47.11 4.01 4.06
N LYS A 480 46.33 4.94 3.50
CA LYS A 480 44.98 5.29 3.98
C LYS A 480 43.93 4.63 3.09
N SER A 481 42.88 4.12 3.71
CA SER A 481 41.67 3.68 3.02
C SER A 481 40.66 4.82 2.98
N ILE A 482 40.19 5.17 1.78
CA ILE A 482 39.20 6.20 1.53
C ILE A 482 37.92 5.55 1.03
N ALA A 483 36.82 5.68 1.79
CA ALA A 483 35.56 5.03 1.45
C ALA A 483 34.93 5.63 0.19
N LEU A 484 34.48 4.76 -0.71
CA LEU A 484 33.63 5.11 -1.85
C LEU A 484 32.17 5.02 -1.44
N ILE A 485 31.50 6.15 -1.44
CA ILE A 485 30.10 6.30 -1.05
C ILE A 485 29.25 6.22 -2.32
N ASP A 486 28.44 5.17 -2.41
CA ASP A 486 27.46 4.96 -3.47
C ASP A 486 26.06 5.43 -3.02
N PRO A 487 25.57 6.58 -3.52
CA PRO A 487 24.25 7.11 -3.16
C PRO A 487 23.10 6.15 -3.50
N THR A 488 23.22 5.38 -4.58
CA THR A 488 22.15 4.46 -5.01
C THR A 488 22.03 3.25 -4.09
N LEU A 489 23.16 2.72 -3.59
CA LEU A 489 23.17 1.64 -2.59
C LEU A 489 22.60 2.12 -1.26
N ILE A 490 22.95 3.34 -0.85
CA ILE A 490 22.44 3.94 0.40
C ILE A 490 20.93 4.15 0.30
N LEU A 491 20.44 4.71 -0.80
CA LEU A 491 19.00 4.87 -1.04
C LEU A 491 18.28 3.52 -1.03
N ALA A 492 18.83 2.49 -1.68
CA ALA A 492 18.25 1.15 -1.69
C ALA A 492 18.15 0.56 -0.27
N LYS A 493 19.21 0.68 0.53
CA LYS A 493 19.21 0.23 1.94
C LYS A 493 18.20 0.99 2.80
N LYS A 494 18.07 2.31 2.61
CA LYS A 494 17.07 3.14 3.31
C LYS A 494 15.65 2.69 2.99
N ILE A 495 15.36 2.41 1.73
CA ILE A 495 14.04 1.90 1.30
C ILE A 495 13.75 0.55 1.97
N VAL A 496 14.70 -0.39 1.94
CA VAL A 496 14.53 -1.68 2.63
C VAL A 496 14.26 -1.50 4.13
N LEU A 497 14.93 -0.54 4.78
CA LEU A 497 14.70 -0.23 6.19
C LEU A 497 13.30 0.34 6.44
N ILE A 498 12.83 1.27 5.61
CA ILE A 498 11.47 1.84 5.68
C ILE A 498 10.43 0.73 5.59
N THR A 499 10.56 -0.17 4.61
CA THR A 499 9.62 -1.29 4.41
C THR A 499 9.58 -2.27 5.59
N LYS A 500 10.73 -2.50 6.26
CA LYS A 500 10.78 -3.35 7.47
C LYS A 500 10.06 -2.71 8.64
N ASN A 501 10.29 -1.42 8.87
CA ASN A 501 9.67 -0.69 9.97
C ASN A 501 8.15 -0.61 9.79
N GLU A 502 7.68 -0.37 8.57
CA GLU A 502 6.24 -0.44 8.27
C GLU A 502 5.67 -1.83 8.54
N SER A 503 6.35 -2.91 8.11
CA SER A 503 5.93 -4.29 8.39
C SER A 503 5.94 -4.65 9.88
N SER A 504 6.77 -3.99 10.69
CA SER A 504 6.90 -4.27 12.14
C SER A 504 5.95 -3.43 13.01
N SER A 505 5.43 -2.33 12.45
CA SER A 505 4.41 -1.45 13.04
C SER A 505 2.97 -1.84 12.68
N ARG A 506 2.82 -2.83 11.80
CA ARG A 506 1.56 -3.46 11.37
C ARG A 506 1.41 -4.79 12.10
#